data_AF-A0A523EI67-F1
#
_entry.id   AF-A0A523EI67-F1
#
_cell.length_a   1.000
_cell.length_b   1.000
_cell.length_c   1.000
_cell.angle_alpha   90.00
_cell.angle_beta   90.00
_cell.angle_gamma   90.00
#
_symmetry.space_group_name_H-M   'P 1'
#
loop_
_entity.id
_entity.type
_entity.pdbx_description
1 polymer ?
#
loop_
_entity_poly.entity_id
_entity_poly.type
_entity_poly.pdbx_seq_one_letter_code
_entity_poly.pdbx_strand_id
1 'polypeptide(L)' 'MTPGPAPVHPDAPAVLGSSQPHHRTSEFRPVMARTRGRLREVFRASGDVLILISSGTATGETTGQA' A
#
# COMPACT_ATOMS: atom_id res chain seq x y z
N MET A 1 -14.57 -6.45 19.69
CA MET A 1 -13.49 -6.37 18.69
C MET A 1 -14.14 -6.37 17.31
N THR A 2 -13.81 -5.43 16.43
CA THR A 2 -14.30 -5.38 15.05
C THR A 2 -13.23 -5.92 14.09
N PRO A 3 -13.59 -6.64 13.02
CA PRO A 3 -12.65 -7.13 12.00
C PRO A 3 -12.22 -6.00 11.04
N GLY A 4 -11.99 -4.80 11.58
CA GLY A 4 -11.66 -3.58 10.82
C GLY A 4 -12.67 -2.43 11.04
N PRO A 5 -12.22 -1.16 10.96
CA PRO A 5 -10.82 -0.74 10.98
C PRO A 5 -10.16 -1.04 12.33
N ALA A 6 -8.87 -1.39 12.31
CA ALA A 6 -8.07 -1.69 13.50
C ALA A 6 -7.22 -0.47 13.91
N PRO A 7 -6.76 -0.39 15.18
CA PRO A 7 -5.77 0.61 15.58
C PRO A 7 -4.52 0.54 14.69
N VAL A 8 -4.05 1.70 14.23
CA VAL A 8 -2.84 1.81 13.40
C VAL A 8 -1.57 1.85 14.25
N HIS A 9 -0.41 1.67 13.62
CA HIS A 9 0.88 1.89 14.27
C HIS A 9 0.97 3.33 14.83
N PRO A 10 1.54 3.55 16.03
CA PRO A 10 1.57 4.88 16.68
C PRO A 10 2.21 5.99 15.83
N ASP A 11 3.14 5.64 14.94
CA ASP A 11 3.81 6.62 14.06
C ASP A 11 2.96 7.04 12.84
N ALA A 12 1.93 6.25 12.48
CA ALA A 12 1.17 6.48 11.24
C ALA A 12 0.42 7.84 11.23
N PRO A 13 -0.26 8.28 12.31
CA PRO A 13 -0.95 9.57 12.34
C PRO A 13 -0.01 10.75 12.03
N ALA A 14 1.21 10.75 12.56
CA ALA A 14 2.17 11.82 12.34
C ALA A 14 2.61 11.90 10.86
N VAL A 15 2.86 10.75 10.24
CA VAL A 15 3.25 10.67 8.81
C VAL A 15 2.08 11.09 7.92
N LEU A 16 0.86 10.64 8.20
CA LEU A 16 -0.33 10.98 7.43
C LEU A 16 -0.71 12.47 7.55
N GLY A 17 -0.38 13.12 8.67
CA GLY A 17 -0.56 14.57 8.86
C GLY A 17 0.54 15.44 8.22
N SER A 18 1.60 14.83 7.70
CA SER A 18 2.72 15.55 7.08
C SER A 18 2.46 15.88 5.60
N SER A 19 3.25 16.82 5.05
CA SER A 19 3.17 17.19 3.64
C SER A 19 3.47 15.99 2.73
N GLN A 20 2.56 15.70 1.80
CA GLN A 20 2.69 14.55 0.91
C GLN A 20 3.53 14.91 -0.34
N PRO A 21 4.53 14.09 -0.71
CA PRO A 21 5.26 14.31 -1.94
C PRO A 21 4.38 14.03 -3.17
N HIS A 22 4.64 14.77 -4.25
CA HIS A 22 3.96 14.50 -5.52
C HIS A 22 4.42 13.17 -6.13
N HIS A 23 3.48 12.34 -6.58
CA HIS A 23 3.72 10.94 -6.98
C HIS A 23 4.69 10.75 -8.16
N ARG A 24 5.00 11.79 -8.94
CA ARG A 24 5.95 11.72 -10.07
C ARG A 24 7.37 12.22 -9.76
N THR A 25 7.64 12.61 -8.51
CA THR A 25 8.94 13.16 -8.11
C THR A 25 9.99 12.08 -7.87
N SER A 26 11.26 12.47 -7.90
CA SER A 26 12.40 11.63 -7.50
C SER A 26 12.35 11.24 -6.02
N GLU A 27 11.65 12.00 -5.18
CA GLU A 27 11.45 11.69 -3.76
C GLU A 27 10.45 10.55 -3.54
N PHE A 28 9.33 10.52 -4.29
CA PHE A 28 8.30 9.50 -4.10
C PHE A 28 8.64 8.15 -4.74
N ARG A 29 9.32 8.15 -5.90
CA ARG A 29 9.73 6.92 -6.62
C ARG A 29 10.40 5.86 -5.73
N PRO A 30 11.42 6.19 -4.91
CA PRO A 30 12.05 5.20 -4.03
C PRO A 30 11.14 4.72 -2.90
N VAL A 31 10.19 5.54 -2.44
CA VAL A 31 9.17 5.11 -1.45
C VAL A 31 8.31 4.02 -2.06
N MET A 32 7.74 4.25 -3.25
CA MET A 32 6.90 3.28 -3.95
C MET A 32 7.66 1.97 -4.26
N ALA A 33 8.92 2.07 -4.69
CA ALA A 33 9.76 0.90 -4.96
C ALA A 33 10.04 0.07 -3.68
N ARG A 34 10.38 0.73 -2.56
CA ARG A 34 10.59 0.07 -1.27
C ARG A 34 9.32 -0.59 -0.75
N THR A 35 8.18 0.09 -0.84
CA THR A 35 6.88 -0.46 -0.43
C THR A 35 6.54 -1.72 -1.21
N ARG A 36 6.70 -1.71 -2.55
CA ARG A 36 6.46 -2.90 -3.38
C ARG A 36 7.40 -4.06 -3.04
N GLY A 37 8.68 -3.78 -2.77
CA GLY A 37 9.66 -4.78 -2.32
C GLY A 37 9.24 -5.47 -1.02
N ARG A 38 8.90 -4.67 0.00
CA ARG A 38 8.40 -5.20 1.28
C ARG A 38 7.11 -6.00 1.14
N LEU A 39 6.19 -5.56 0.29
CA LEU A 39 4.95 -6.31 0.03
C LEU A 39 5.23 -7.66 -0.65
N ARG A 40 6.16 -7.71 -1.61
CA ARG A 40 6.60 -8.99 -2.22
C ARG A 40 7.13 -9.95 -1.16
N GLU A 41 7.92 -9.46 -0.19
CA GLU A 41 8.43 -10.28 0.92
C GLU A 41 7.30 -10.79 1.82
N VAL A 42 6.39 -9.92 2.24
CA VAL A 42 5.23 -10.27 3.09
C VAL A 42 4.35 -11.33 2.43
N PHE A 43 4.05 -11.16 1.14
CA PHE A 43 3.22 -12.11 0.38
C PHE A 43 3.99 -13.31 -0.16
N ARG A 44 5.32 -13.36 0.02
CA ARG A 44 6.21 -14.38 -0.57
C ARG A 44 5.97 -14.53 -2.08
N ALA A 45 5.73 -13.41 -2.75
CA ALA A 45 5.35 -13.39 -4.16
C ALA A 45 6.56 -13.70 -5.06
N SER A 46 6.40 -14.66 -5.97
CA SER A 46 7.36 -14.93 -7.04
C SER A 46 7.28 -13.86 -8.14
N GLY A 47 6.07 -13.39 -8.45
CA GLY A 47 5.78 -12.33 -9.42
C GLY A 47 5.69 -10.93 -8.82
N ASP A 48 5.26 -9.98 -9.66
CA ASP A 48 5.08 -8.60 -9.26
C ASP A 48 3.87 -8.40 -8.34
N VAL A 49 3.98 -7.39 -7.47
CA VAL A 49 2.89 -6.94 -6.60
C VAL A 49 2.39 -5.60 -7.10
N LEU A 50 1.09 -5.52 -7.34
CA LEU A 50 0.38 -4.30 -7.73
C LEU A 50 -0.23 -3.64 -6.48
N ILE A 51 -0.17 -2.31 -6.41
CA ILE A 51 -0.84 -1.52 -5.37
C ILE A 51 -2.01 -0.79 -6.05
N LEU A 52 -3.23 -1.05 -5.56
CA LEU A 52 -4.45 -0.43 -6.04
C LEU A 52 -4.95 0.57 -4.99
N ILE A 53 -5.38 1.75 -5.45
CA ILE A 53 -6.02 2.75 -4.58
C ILE A 53 -7.52 2.44 -4.54
N SER A 54 -7.89 1.44 -3.75
CA SER A 54 -9.26 0.93 -3.67
C SER A 54 -9.49 0.18 -2.35
N SER A 55 -10.73 -0.25 -2.13
CA SER A 55 -11.06 -1.18 -1.05
C SER A 55 -10.77 -2.63 -1.46
N GLY A 56 -10.88 -3.55 -0.50
CA GLY A 56 -10.73 -4.99 -0.75
C GLY A 56 -11.72 -5.53 -1.78
N THR A 57 -12.96 -5.02 -1.82
CA THR A 57 -13.99 -5.45 -2.77
C THR A 57 -13.56 -5.19 -4.21
N ALA A 58 -13.23 -3.94 -4.54
CA ALA A 58 -12.81 -3.57 -5.89
C ALA A 58 -11.51 -4.26 -6.30
N THR A 59 -10.60 -4.52 -5.35
CA THR A 59 -9.38 -5.33 -5.59
C THR A 59 -9.71 -6.76 -5.96
N GLY A 60 -10.64 -7.39 -5.24
CA GLY A 60 -11.10 -8.76 -5.52
C GLY A 60 -11.76 -8.85 -6.89
N GLU A 61 -12.63 -7.90 -7.24
CA GLU A 61 -13.27 -7.84 -8.54
C GLU A 61 -12.26 -7.66 -9.69
N THR A 62 -11.30 -6.76 -9.54
CA THR A 62 -10.24 -6.54 -10.55
C THR A 62 -9.40 -7.79 -10.78
N THR A 63 -9.05 -8.49 -9.70
CA THR A 63 -8.21 -9.71 -9.80
C THR A 63 -8.98 -10.87 -10.43
N GLY A 64 -10.29 -11.00 -10.16
CA GLY A 64 -11.13 -12.04 -10.77
C GLY A 64 -11.39 -11.82 -12.26
N GLN A 65 -11.05 -10.66 -12.81
CA GLN A 65 -11.16 -10.34 -14.24
C GLN A 65 -9.82 -10.50 -15.00
N ALA A 66 -8.74 -10.84 -14.30
CA ALA A 66 -7.40 -11.06 -14.86
C ALA A 66 -7.11 -12.56 -15.03
#